data_AF-A0A5D2DDV7-F1
#
_entry.id   AF-A0A5D2DDV7-F1
#
_cell.length_a   1.000
_cell.length_b   1.000
_cell.length_c   1.000
_cell.angle_alpha   90.00
_cell.angle_beta   90.00
_cell.angle_gamma   90.00
#
_symmetry.space_group_name_H-M   'P 1'
#
loop_
_entity.id
_entity.type
_entity.pdbx_description
1 polymer ?
#
loop_
_entity_poly.entity_id
_entity_poly.type
_entity_poly.pdbx_seq_one_letter_code
_entity_poly.pdbx_strand_id
1 'polypeptide(L)'
;MEALTQSLTLRIYRNRVKPSINSLIVSKIASSILLAMASIAASAEAEKNAMRLRERELAAVKINAADVDIIANELELNKKVAERTLREHKGDAVAAIRSLLH
;
A
#
# COMPACT_ATOMS: atom_id res chain seq x y z
N MET A 1 -0.09 -47.69 47.00
CA MET A 1 -1.22 -46.78 46.69
C MET A 1 -0.78 -45.56 45.88
N GLU A 2 0.38 -44.94 46.16
CA GLU A 2 0.86 -43.72 45.47
C GLU A 2 1.24 -43.88 43.98
N ALA A 3 1.72 -45.05 43.55
CA ALA A 3 2.06 -45.26 42.14
C ALA A 3 0.81 -45.26 41.23
N LEU A 4 -0.33 -45.73 41.74
CA LEU A 4 -1.60 -45.75 41.00
C LEU A 4 -2.17 -44.33 40.86
N THR A 5 -2.06 -43.49 41.89
CA THR A 5 -2.48 -42.07 41.81
C THR A 5 -1.60 -41.28 40.85
N GLN A 6 -0.28 -41.51 40.83
CA GLN A 6 0.61 -40.89 39.84
C GLN A 6 0.28 -41.30 38.39
N SER A 7 0.03 -42.59 38.15
CA SER A 7 -0.32 -43.08 36.80
C SER A 7 -1.68 -42.56 36.29
N LEU A 8 -2.68 -42.45 37.16
CA LEU A 8 -3.97 -41.82 36.84
C LEU A 8 -3.82 -40.33 36.54
N THR A 9 -3.02 -39.62 37.34
CA THR A 9 -2.76 -38.18 37.16
C THR A 9 -2.08 -37.91 35.82
N LEU A 10 -1.05 -38.70 35.45
CA LEU A 10 -0.39 -38.58 34.15
C LEU A 10 -1.32 -38.89 32.97
N ARG A 11 -2.23 -39.86 33.14
CA ARG A 11 -3.23 -40.20 32.12
C ARG A 11 -4.24 -39.06 31.90
N ILE A 12 -4.71 -38.43 32.97
CA ILE A 12 -5.63 -37.28 32.91
C ILE A 12 -4.95 -36.09 32.25
N TYR A 13 -3.71 -35.77 32.65
CA TYR A 13 -2.96 -34.68 32.04
C TYR A 13 -2.77 -34.89 30.54
N ARG A 14 -2.35 -36.08 30.13
CA ARG A 14 -2.09 -36.42 28.72
C ARG A 14 -3.35 -36.39 27.86
N ASN A 15 -4.46 -36.94 28.34
CA ASN A 15 -5.65 -37.16 27.51
C ASN A 15 -6.68 -36.04 27.60
N ARG A 16 -6.68 -35.25 28.69
CA ARG A 16 -7.69 -34.20 28.91
C ARG A 16 -7.08 -32.81 28.95
N VAL A 17 -6.06 -32.61 29.78
CA VAL A 17 -5.51 -31.26 30.06
C VAL A 17 -4.67 -30.74 28.89
N LYS A 18 -3.68 -31.52 28.42
CA LYS A 18 -2.76 -31.12 27.35
C LYS A 18 -3.48 -30.79 26.03
N PRO A 19 -4.45 -31.59 25.55
CA PRO A 19 -5.19 -31.25 24.34
C PRO A 19 -6.07 -30.00 24.49
N SER A 20 -6.69 -29.81 25.66
CA SER A 20 -7.52 -28.63 25.93
C SER A 20 -6.70 -27.33 25.93
N ILE A 21 -5.52 -27.34 26.56
CA ILE A 21 -4.59 -26.21 26.54
C ILE A 21 -4.13 -25.94 25.10
N ASN A 22 -3.75 -26.98 24.35
CA ASN A 22 -3.32 -26.81 22.96
C ASN A 22 -4.42 -26.22 22.09
N SER A 23 -5.66 -26.69 22.23
CA SER A 23 -6.81 -26.16 21.49
C SER A 23 -7.05 -24.68 21.81
N LEU A 24 -6.97 -24.29 23.09
CA LEU A 24 -7.12 -22.89 23.50
C LEU A 24 -6.03 -22.01 22.90
N ILE A 25 -4.77 -22.46 22.94
CA ILE A 25 -3.63 -21.75 22.34
C ILE A 25 -3.83 -21.56 20.84
N VAL A 26 -4.20 -22.62 20.11
CA VAL A 26 -4.43 -22.56 18.67
C VAL A 26 -5.57 -21.59 18.34
N SER A 27 -6.68 -21.63 19.08
CA SER A 27 -7.82 -20.73 18.85
C SER A 27 -7.44 -19.25 19.02
N LYS A 28 -6.62 -18.94 20.03
CA LYS A 28 -6.21 -17.56 20.32
C LYS A 28 -5.21 -17.04 19.30
N ILE A 29 -4.28 -17.89 18.85
CA ILE A 29 -3.36 -17.56 17.75
C ILE A 29 -4.14 -17.31 16.45
N ALA A 30 -5.11 -18.17 16.12
CA ALA A 30 -5.93 -18.02 14.92
C ALA A 30 -6.73 -16.70 14.93
N SER A 31 -7.33 -16.33 16.07
CA SER A 31 -8.07 -15.08 16.20
C SER A 31 -7.17 -13.85 16.02
N SER A 32 -5.96 -13.86 16.59
CA SER A 32 -5.01 -12.75 16.45
C SER A 32 -4.52 -12.59 15.01
N ILE A 33 -4.26 -13.70 14.32
CA ILE A 33 -3.86 -13.69 12.90
C ILE A 33 -5.00 -13.12 12.05
N LEU A 34 -6.24 -13.57 12.26
CA LEU A 34 -7.40 -13.07 11.52
C LEU A 34 -7.57 -11.55 11.66
N LEU A 35 -7.43 -11.03 12.88
CA LEU A 35 -7.54 -9.59 13.15
C LEU A 35 -6.43 -8.79 12.44
N ALA A 36 -5.19 -9.29 12.48
CA ALA A 36 -4.07 -8.67 11.78
C ALA A 36 -4.29 -8.66 10.27
N MET A 37 -4.77 -9.76 9.69
CA MET A 37 -5.08 -9.85 8.26
C MET A 37 -6.19 -8.89 7.85
N ALA A 38 -7.24 -8.74 8.66
CA ALA A 38 -8.32 -7.78 8.41
C ALA A 38 -7.80 -6.32 8.43
N SER A 39 -6.90 -6.00 9.38
CA SER A 39 -6.27 -4.67 9.43
C SER A 39 -5.39 -4.40 8.20
N ILE A 40 -4.64 -5.39 7.73
CA ILE A 40 -3.81 -5.26 6.52
C ILE A 40 -4.69 -5.06 5.29
N ALA A 41 -5.77 -5.83 5.15
CA ALA A 41 -6.72 -5.69 4.04
C ALA A 41 -7.40 -4.31 4.03
N ALA A 42 -7.80 -3.80 5.20
CA ALA A 42 -8.38 -2.46 5.33
C ALA A 42 -7.38 -1.36 4.93
N SER A 43 -6.13 -1.47 5.35
CA SER A 43 -5.07 -0.52 4.95
C SER A 43 -4.76 -0.59 3.46
N ALA A 44 -4.72 -1.78 2.86
CA ALA A 44 -4.47 -1.95 1.43
C ALA A 44 -5.58 -1.34 0.56
N GLU A 45 -6.85 -1.46 0.97
CA GLU A 45 -7.97 -0.84 0.26
C GLU A 45 -7.93 0.70 0.36
N ALA A 46 -7.55 1.23 1.54
CA ALA A 46 -7.36 2.66 1.74
C ALA A 46 -6.22 3.21 0.85
N GLU A 47 -5.10 2.50 0.77
CA GLU A 47 -3.97 2.87 -0.08
C GLU A 47 -4.31 2.80 -1.57
N LYS A 48 -5.04 1.76 -1.99
CA LYS A 48 -5.52 1.62 -3.38
C LYS A 48 -6.48 2.75 -3.77
N ASN A 49 -7.35 3.17 -2.86
CA ASN A 49 -8.24 4.32 -3.07
C ASN A 49 -7.46 5.64 -3.13
N ALA A 50 -6.44 5.81 -2.30
CA ALA A 50 -5.56 6.98 -2.35
C ALA A 50 -4.74 7.05 -3.66
N MET A 51 -4.28 5.91 -4.17
CA MET A 51 -3.61 5.83 -5.48
C MET A 51 -4.55 6.20 -6.63
N ARG A 52 -5.79 5.69 -6.64
CA ARG A 52 -6.79 6.05 -7.66
C ARG A 52 -7.15 7.53 -7.65
N LEU A 53 -7.14 8.18 -6.49
CA LEU A 53 -7.41 9.62 -6.38
C LEU A 53 -6.27 10.44 -6.99
N ARG A 54 -5.00 10.07 -6.71
CA ARG A 54 -3.82 10.69 -7.32
C ARG A 54 -3.74 10.46 -8.83
N GLU A 55 -4.12 9.28 -9.30
CA GLU A 55 -4.18 8.97 -10.75
C GLU A 55 -5.24 9.82 -11.47
N ARG A 56 -6.37 10.12 -10.82
CA ARG A 56 -7.39 11.05 -11.37
C ARG A 56 -6.90 12.48 -11.46
N GLU A 57 -6.14 12.95 -10.47
CA GLU A 57 -5.50 14.26 -10.51
C GLU A 57 -4.45 14.33 -11.63
N LEU A 58 -3.70 13.24 -11.87
CA LEU A 58 -2.71 13.14 -12.95
C LEU A 58 -3.36 13.03 -14.34
N ALA A 59 -4.48 12.32 -14.48
CA ALA A 59 -5.20 12.18 -15.75
C ALA A 59 -6.02 13.43 -16.12
N ALA A 60 -6.32 14.31 -15.16
CA ALA A 60 -6.93 15.61 -15.40
C ALA A 60 -5.95 16.64 -15.97
N VAL A 61 -4.64 16.35 -15.95
CA VAL A 61 -3.63 17.16 -16.61
C VAL A 61 -3.77 17.00 -18.12
N LYS A 62 -4.63 17.83 -18.71
CA LYS A 62 -4.63 18.09 -20.14
C LYS A 62 -3.40 18.93 -20.46
N ILE A 63 -2.36 18.29 -21.01
CA ILE A 63 -1.29 19.05 -21.67
C ILE A 63 -1.89 19.76 -22.89
N ASN A 64 -1.74 21.08 -22.95
CA ASN A 64 -2.23 21.85 -24.08
C ASN A 64 -1.15 21.87 -25.16
N ALA A 65 -1.52 21.54 -26.41
CA ALA A 65 -0.58 21.62 -27.53
C ALA A 65 -0.09 23.08 -27.75
N ALA A 66 -0.91 24.06 -27.38
CA ALA A 66 -0.54 25.47 -27.38
C ALA A 66 0.65 25.76 -26.44
N ASP A 67 0.69 25.14 -25.26
CA ASP A 67 1.78 25.36 -24.30
C ASP A 67 3.10 24.74 -24.80
N VAL A 68 3.02 23.60 -25.47
CA VAL A 68 4.18 22.97 -26.13
C VAL A 68 4.73 23.89 -27.23
N ASP A 69 3.84 24.47 -28.03
CA ASP A 69 4.24 25.38 -29.10
C ASP A 69 4.79 26.71 -28.55
N ILE A 70 4.22 27.26 -27.48
CA ILE A 70 4.74 28.48 -26.81
C ILE A 70 6.16 28.22 -26.27
N ILE A 71 6.37 27.12 -25.55
CA ILE A 71 7.70 26.81 -24.98
C ILE A 71 8.72 26.52 -26.09
N ALA A 72 8.33 25.78 -27.13
CA ALA A 72 9.22 25.49 -28.26
C ALA A 72 9.61 26.76 -29.04
N ASN A 73 8.67 27.69 -29.22
CA ASN A 73 8.92 28.94 -29.95
C ASN A 73 9.69 29.96 -29.11
N GLU A 74 9.34 30.14 -27.83
CA GLU A 74 9.93 31.18 -26.97
C GLU A 74 11.33 30.81 -26.47
N LEU A 75 11.59 29.52 -26.21
CA LEU A 75 12.90 29.03 -25.76
C LEU A 75 13.73 28.41 -26.88
N GLU A 76 13.24 28.48 -28.13
CA GLU A 76 13.87 27.85 -29.31
C GLU A 76 14.23 26.36 -29.10
N LEU A 77 13.38 25.64 -28.34
CA LEU A 77 13.59 24.24 -28.02
C LEU A 77 12.90 23.32 -29.02
N ASN A 78 13.47 22.13 -29.20
CA ASN A 78 12.79 21.06 -29.93
C ASN A 78 11.43 20.75 -29.28
N LYS A 79 10.36 20.66 -30.06
CA LYS A 79 9.00 20.35 -29.57
C LYS A 79 8.95 19.10 -28.68
N LYS A 80 9.78 18.09 -28.99
CA LYS A 80 9.92 16.87 -28.18
C LYS A 80 10.47 17.13 -26.77
N VAL A 81 11.36 18.11 -26.63
CA VAL A 81 11.92 18.51 -25.34
C VAL A 81 10.91 19.35 -24.56
N ALA A 82 10.24 20.31 -25.21
CA ALA A 82 9.19 21.12 -24.59
C ALA A 82 8.02 20.26 -24.07
N GLU A 83 7.58 19.28 -24.87
CA GLU A 83 6.53 18.33 -24.46
C GLU A 83 6.97 17.47 -23.28
N ARG A 84 8.23 17.03 -23.26
CA ARG A 84 8.79 16.27 -22.15
C ARG A 84 8.78 17.11 -20.86
N THR A 85 9.26 18.34 -20.90
CA THR A 85 9.27 19.24 -19.74
C THR A 85 7.85 19.54 -19.25
N LEU A 86 6.89 19.79 -20.15
CA LEU A 86 5.49 19.99 -19.75
C LEU A 86 4.85 18.75 -19.11
N ARG A 87 5.18 17.55 -19.60
CA ARG A 87 4.73 16.30 -18.95
C ARG A 87 5.35 16.13 -17.56
N GLU A 88 6.63 16.47 -17.41
CA GLU A 88 7.33 16.44 -16.12
C GLU A 88 6.73 17.43 -15.12
N HIS A 89 6.26 18.59 -15.59
CA HIS A 89 5.62 19.63 -14.80
C HIS A 89 4.08 19.57 -14.77
N LYS A 90 3.49 18.42 -15.11
CA LYS A 90 2.03 18.20 -15.03
C LYS A 90 1.23 19.28 -15.76
N GLY A 91 1.68 19.68 -16.95
CA GLY A 91 0.99 20.65 -17.81
C GLY A 91 1.03 22.10 -17.30
N ASP A 92 1.78 22.39 -16.24
CA ASP A 92 2.01 23.76 -15.78
C ASP A 92 3.13 24.40 -16.61
N ALA A 93 2.73 25.21 -17.61
CA ALA A 93 3.66 25.93 -18.47
C ALA A 93 4.56 26.90 -17.68
N VAL A 94 4.08 27.52 -16.62
CA VAL A 94 4.85 28.48 -15.82
C VAL A 94 5.92 27.75 -15.00
N ALA A 95 5.56 26.61 -14.39
CA ALA A 95 6.54 25.79 -13.67
C ALA A 95 7.59 25.18 -14.61
N ALA A 96 7.19 24.76 -15.81
CA ALA A 96 8.10 24.24 -16.84
C ALA A 96 9.07 25.32 -17.37
N ILE A 97 8.58 26.53 -17.63
CA ILE A 97 9.44 27.63 -18.07
C ILE A 97 10.41 28.03 -16.95
N ARG A 98 9.93 28.09 -15.70
CA ARG A 98 10.79 28.41 -14.54
C ARG A 98 11.91 27.39 -14.33
N SER A 99 11.66 26.10 -14.57
CA SER A 99 12.70 25.07 -14.44
C SER A 99 13.73 25.10 -15.56
N LEU A 100 13.39 25.68 -16.72
CA LEU A 100 14.31 25.87 -17.85
C LEU A 100 15.14 27.16 -17.75
N LEU A 101 14.75 28.09 -16.88
CA LEU A 101 15.43 29.38 -16.65
C LEU A 101 16.32 29.40 -15.40
N HIS A 102 16.39 28.30 -14.65
CA HIS A 102 17.28 28.10 -13.50
C HIS A 102 18.48 27.24 -13.90
#